data_AF-A0A2G2V8G4-F1
#
_entry.id   AF-A0A2G2V8G4-F1
#
_cell.length_a   1.000
_cell.length_b   1.000
_cell.length_c   1.000
_cell.angle_alpha   90.00
_cell.angle_beta   90.00
_cell.angle_gamma   90.00
#
_symmetry.space_group_name_H-M   'P 1'
#
loop_
_entity.id
_entity.type
_entity.pdbx_description
1 polymer ?
#
loop_
_entity_poly.entity_id
_entity_poly.type
_entity_poly.pdbx_seq_one_letter_code
_entity_poly.pdbx_strand_id
1 'polypeptide(L)' 'MLYEAVSSFNGDLEDEETMSRLIKAEFGVLRDAFNLPPESDDCVRKVAAKLLNLYRTGRLGHYTLDLAPS' A
#
# COMPACT_ATOMS: atom_id res chain seq x y z
N MET A 1 3.85 -9.05 6.93
CA MET A 1 2.56 -8.75 6.24
C MET A 1 2.34 -7.24 6.18
N LEU A 2 1.51 -6.71 5.27
CA LEU A 2 1.28 -5.24 5.15
C LEU A 2 0.80 -4.63 6.46
N TYR A 3 -0.19 -5.27 7.11
CA TYR A 3 -0.71 -4.84 8.41
C TYR A 3 0.39 -4.74 9.48
N GLU A 4 1.29 -5.72 9.57
CA GLU A 4 2.40 -5.71 10.52
C GLU A 4 3.40 -4.59 10.23
N ALA A 5 3.69 -4.32 8.95
CA ALA A 5 4.58 -3.23 8.55
C ALA A 5 4.03 -1.87 8.98
N VAL A 6 2.72 -1.67 8.83
CA VAL A 6 2.00 -0.45 9.28
C VAL A 6 1.94 -0.39 10.80
N SER A 7 1.54 -1.48 11.46
CA SER A 7 1.27 -1.49 12.90
C SER A 7 2.54 -1.45 13.76
N SER A 8 3.68 -1.90 13.23
CA SER A 8 4.97 -1.86 13.92
C SER A 8 5.78 -0.60 13.59
N PHE A 9 5.28 0.25 12.68
CA PHE A 9 5.94 1.50 12.34
C PHE A 9 5.87 2.47 13.52
N ASN A 10 7.04 2.89 13.98
CA ASN A 10 7.19 3.83 15.11
C ASN A 10 7.94 5.11 14.68
N GLY A 11 7.93 5.42 13.38
CA GLY A 11 8.53 6.62 12.83
C GLY A 11 7.57 7.82 12.89
N ASP A 12 8.14 9.02 12.83
CA ASP A 12 7.36 10.25 12.71
C ASP A 12 6.73 10.36 11.31
N LEU A 13 5.40 10.38 11.25
CA LEU A 13 4.67 10.54 9.99
C LEU A 13 4.65 11.99 9.49
N GLU A 14 5.00 12.98 10.32
CA GLU A 14 5.15 14.37 9.86
C GLU A 14 6.48 14.59 9.12
N ASP A 15 7.46 13.72 9.35
CA ASP A 15 8.74 13.73 8.64
C ASP A 15 8.60 13.11 7.23
N GLU A 16 8.82 13.92 6.21
CA GLU A 16 8.66 13.53 4.80
C GLU A 16 9.55 12.34 4.41
N GLU A 17 10.78 12.30 4.93
CA GLU A 17 11.71 11.20 4.62
C GLU A 17 11.20 9.88 5.22
N THR A 18 10.75 9.93 6.47
CA THR A 18 10.20 8.79 7.21
C THR A 18 8.92 8.29 6.57
N MET A 19 8.01 9.19 6.16
CA MET A 19 6.82 8.85 5.38
C MET A 19 7.19 8.22 4.02
N SER A 20 8.15 8.79 3.29
CA SER A 20 8.61 8.27 2.00
C SER A 20 9.16 6.85 2.11
N ARG A 21 9.93 6.57 3.17
CA ARG A 21 10.48 5.24 3.46
C ARG A 21 9.37 4.22 3.78
N LEU A 22 8.38 4.61 4.57
CA LEU A 22 7.22 3.76 4.87
C LEU A 22 6.44 3.40 3.59
N ILE A 23 6.12 4.40 2.77
CA ILE A 23 5.42 4.19 1.49
C ILE A 23 6.20 3.20 0.61
N LYS A 24 7.52 3.37 0.47
CA LYS A 24 8.34 2.44 -0.32
C LYS A 24 8.30 1.01 0.22
N ALA A 25 8.36 0.84 1.54
CA ALA A 25 8.29 -0.47 2.18
C ALA A 25 6.93 -1.15 1.96
N GLU A 26 5.83 -0.42 2.13
CA GLU A 26 4.48 -0.91 1.89
C GLU A 26 4.25 -1.32 0.43
N PHE A 27 4.71 -0.50 -0.51
CA PHE A 27 4.65 -0.83 -1.94
C PHE A 27 5.48 -2.07 -2.28
N GLY A 28 6.62 -2.29 -1.61
CA GLY A 28 7.41 -3.51 -1.73
C GLY A 28 6.62 -4.74 -1.29
N VAL A 29 6.00 -4.69 -0.11
CA VAL A 29 5.15 -5.77 0.40
C VAL A 29 3.95 -6.04 -0.51
N LEU A 30 3.28 -4.98 -1.00
CA LEU A 30 2.14 -5.10 -1.92
C LEU A 30 2.54 -5.69 -3.27
N ARG A 31 3.69 -5.28 -3.80
CA ARG A 31 4.25 -5.84 -5.04
C ARG A 31 4.42 -7.35 -4.90
N ASP A 32 5.03 -7.77 -3.81
CA ASP A 32 5.31 -9.18 -3.54
C ASP A 32 4.00 -9.96 -3.33
N ALA A 33 3.05 -9.42 -2.57
CA ALA A 33 1.71 -10.01 -2.39
C ALA A 33 0.93 -10.14 -3.70
N PHE A 34 1.15 -9.23 -4.65
CA PHE A 34 0.53 -9.24 -5.97
C PHE A 34 1.29 -10.04 -7.03
N ASN A 35 2.42 -10.64 -6.66
CA ASN A 35 3.33 -11.37 -7.56
C ASN A 35 3.74 -10.53 -8.77
N LEU A 36 4.09 -9.26 -8.54
CA LEU A 36 4.53 -8.34 -9.58
C LEU A 36 6.05 -8.43 -9.81
N PRO A 37 6.55 -8.27 -11.05
CA PRO A 37 7.98 -8.30 -11.31
C PRO A 37 8.72 -7.15 -10.60
N PRO A 38 9.95 -7.36 -10.13
CA PRO A 38 10.73 -6.36 -9.40
C PRO A 38 11.22 -5.17 -10.25
N GLU A 39 11.11 -5.24 -11.58
CA GLU A 39 11.87 -4.44 -12.56
C GLU A 39 10.99 -3.57 -13.47
N SER A 40 9.88 -3.01 -12.99
CA SER A 40 9.17 -2.00 -13.79
C SER A 40 9.10 -0.68 -13.05
N ASP A 41 9.59 0.39 -13.68
CA ASP A 41 9.32 1.79 -13.32
C ASP A 41 7.81 2.05 -13.08
N ASP A 42 6.97 1.19 -13.63
CA ASP A 42 5.51 1.18 -13.50
C ASP A 42 4.96 0.39 -12.31
N CYS A 43 5.80 -0.06 -11.36
CA CYS A 43 5.38 -0.93 -10.25
C CYS A 43 4.28 -0.28 -9.39
N VAL A 44 4.41 1.02 -9.11
CA VAL A 44 3.42 1.79 -8.35
C VAL A 44 2.05 1.77 -9.04
N ARG A 45 2.03 2.02 -10.36
CA ARG A 45 0.80 1.99 -11.17
C ARG A 45 0.16 0.60 -11.21
N LYS A 46 0.96 -0.47 -11.31
CA LYS A 46 0.46 -1.85 -11.27
C LYS A 46 -0.14 -2.23 -9.92
N VAL A 47 0.52 -1.85 -8.82
CA VAL A 47 0.00 -2.03 -7.45
C VAL A 47 -1.32 -1.25 -7.31
N ALA A 48 -1.36 0.01 -7.72
CA ALA A 48 -2.56 0.84 -7.68
C ALA A 48 -3.72 0.25 -8.50
N ALA A 49 -3.44 -0.25 -9.72
CA ALA A 49 -4.43 -0.88 -10.57
C ALA A 49 -5.03 -2.15 -9.93
N LYS A 50 -4.21 -2.97 -9.26
CA LYS A 50 -4.68 -4.17 -8.55
C LYS A 50 -5.52 -3.81 -7.32
N LEU A 51 -5.10 -2.84 -6.52
CA LEU A 51 -5.91 -2.31 -5.40
C LEU A 51 -7.27 -1.80 -5.88
N LEU A 52 -7.28 -1.03 -6.97
CA LEU A 52 -8.52 -0.51 -7.57
C LEU A 52 -9.43 -1.62 -8.09
N ASN A 53 -8.86 -2.69 -8.66
CA ASN A 53 -9.63 -3.85 -9.08
C ASN A 53 -10.24 -4.61 -7.89
N LEU A 54 -9.47 -4.79 -6.81
CA LEU A 54 -9.98 -5.40 -5.58
C LEU A 54 -11.11 -4.57 -4.96
N TYR A 55 -10.97 -3.24 -4.94
CA TYR A 55 -12.01 -2.33 -4.48
C TYR A 55 -13.29 -2.49 -5.31
N ARG A 56 -13.19 -2.37 -6.64
CA ARG A 56 -14.33 -2.46 -7.57
C ARG A 56 -15.05 -3.81 -7.52
N THR A 57 -14.34 -4.88 -7.20
CA THR A 57 -14.91 -6.23 -7.12
C THR A 57 -15.37 -6.61 -5.71
N GLY A 58 -15.29 -5.69 -4.74
CA GLY A 58 -15.67 -5.97 -3.34
C GLY A 58 -14.71 -6.93 -2.62
N ARG A 59 -13.54 -7.20 -3.20
CA ARG A 59 -12.53 -8.15 -2.68
C ARG A 59 -11.47 -7.50 -1.81
N LEU A 60 -11.51 -6.17 -1.66
CA LEU A 60 -10.61 -5.43 -0.78
C LEU A 60 -11.00 -5.58 0.70
N GLY A 61 -12.25 -5.95 1.01
CA GLY A 61 -12.70 -6.20 2.38
C GLY A 61 -12.61 -4.97 3.27
N HIS A 62 -12.06 -5.13 4.49
CA HIS A 62 -11.90 -4.06 5.48
C HIS A 62 -10.75 -3.08 5.18
N TYR A 63 -10.03 -3.28 4.07
CA TYR A 63 -8.99 -2.36 3.62
C TYR A 63 -9.55 -1.24 2.73
N THR A 64 -10.86 -1.06 2.69
CA THR A 64 -11.50 0.12 2.10
C THR A 64 -11.26 1.33 2.99
N LEU A 65 -11.04 2.50 2.39
CA LEU A 65 -11.00 3.76 3.14
C LEU A 65 -12.32 3.93 3.89
N ASP A 66 -12.25 4.22 5.20
CA ASP A 66 -13.41 4.69 5.94
C ASP A 66 -13.98 5.93 5.24
N LEU A 67 -15.30 6.08 5.28
CA LEU A 67 -15.93 7.32 4.82
C LEU A 67 -15.31 8.46 5.61
N ALA A 68 -14.65 9.39 4.91
CA ALA A 68 -14.12 10.58 5.54
C ALA A 68 -15.27 11.25 6.33
N PRO A 69 -15.04 11.64 7.60
CA PRO A 69 -16.07 12.35 8.34
C PRO A 69 -16.47 13.60 7.55
N SER A 70 -17.78 13.71 7.31
CA SER A 70 -18.43 14.84 6.64
C SER A 70 -18.34 16.11 7.47
#